data_AF-A0A2E7R027-F1
#
_entry.id   AF-A0A2E7R027-F1
#
_cell.length_a   1.000
_cell.length_b   1.000
_cell.length_c   1.000
_cell.angle_alpha   90.00
_cell.angle_beta   90.00
_cell.angle_gamma   90.00
#
_symmetry.space_group_name_H-M   'P 1'
#
loop_
_entity.id
_entity.type
_entity.pdbx_description
1 polymer ?
#
loop_
_entity_poly.entity_id
_entity_poly.type
_entity_poly.pdbx_seq_one_letter_code
_entity_poly.pdbx_strand_id
1 'polypeptide(L)'
;MNDLSNRKTGLIFLVAGIFSYGLLWPVMHLGVEYLPPLWFGTVRVFIGALVLMVVLALRGELKLPTKADIPVILSVGICMMGLYVSLVHTAMAFIPAGR
;
A
#
# COMPACT_ATOMS: atom_id res chain seq x y z
N MET A 1 31.57 -10.43 14.14
CA MET A 1 31.44 -10.32 12.67
C MET A 1 30.00 -10.12 12.15
N ASN A 2 28.97 -9.97 12.99
CA ASN A 2 27.56 -9.81 12.54
C ASN A 2 27.10 -8.36 12.36
N ASP A 3 27.79 -7.38 12.95
CA ASP A 3 27.36 -5.98 12.96
C ASP A 3 27.42 -5.29 11.58
N LEU A 4 28.49 -5.54 10.82
CA LEU A 4 28.66 -4.95 9.50
C LEU A 4 27.64 -5.50 8.49
N SER A 5 27.27 -6.78 8.60
CA SER A 5 26.26 -7.40 7.74
C SER A 5 24.88 -6.83 8.03
N ASN A 6 24.52 -6.68 9.31
CA ASN A 6 23.25 -6.07 9.71
C ASN A 6 23.15 -4.60 9.28
N ARG A 7 24.26 -3.85 9.37
CA ARG A 7 24.32 -2.47 8.83
C ARG A 7 24.11 -2.44 7.32
N LYS A 8 24.77 -3.31 6.54
CA LYS A 8 24.58 -3.38 5.08
C LYS A 8 23.14 -3.75 4.71
N THR A 9 22.56 -4.74 5.38
CA THR A 9 21.16 -5.14 5.18
C THR A 9 20.20 -4.01 5.54
N GLY A 10 20.44 -3.31 6.65
CA GLY A 10 19.65 -2.13 7.04
C GLY A 10 19.74 -1.00 6.02
N LEU A 11 20.93 -0.76 5.46
CA LEU A 11 21.15 0.25 4.42
C LEU A 11 20.46 -0.11 3.11
N ILE A 12 20.43 -1.40 2.74
CA ILE A 12 19.68 -1.90 1.59
C ILE A 12 18.17 -1.68 1.78
N PHE A 13 17.62 -2.01 2.95
CA PHE A 13 16.21 -1.74 3.25
C PHE A 13 15.89 -0.25 3.26
N LEU A 14 16.79 0.58 3.77
CA LEU A 14 16.64 2.03 3.78
C LEU A 14 16.57 2.58 2.34
N VAL A 15 17.55 2.22 1.51
CA VAL A 15 17.60 2.66 0.10
C VAL A 15 16.38 2.15 -0.66
N ALA A 16 16.03 0.87 -0.51
CA ALA A 16 14.84 0.30 -1.13
C ALA A 16 13.56 1.02 -0.68
N GLY A 17 13.45 1.37 0.60
CA GLY A 17 12.34 2.15 1.15
C GLY A 17 12.25 3.54 0.55
N ILE A 18 13.38 4.27 0.49
CA ILE A 18 13.46 5.61 -0.10
C ILE A 18 13.00 5.59 -1.56
N PHE A 19 13.52 4.66 -2.37
CA PHE A 19 13.12 4.55 -3.77
C PHE A 19 11.66 4.11 -3.90
N SER A 20 11.22 3.11 -3.13
CA SER A 20 9.84 2.61 -3.21
C SER A 20 8.82 3.68 -2.86
N TYR A 21 9.10 4.51 -1.84
CA TYR A 21 8.22 5.61 -1.45
C TYR A 21 8.37 6.84 -2.36
N GLY A 22 9.60 7.14 -2.80
CA GLY A 22 9.88 8.26 -3.71
C GLY A 22 9.28 8.06 -5.11
N LEU A 23 9.35 6.84 -5.64
CA LEU A 23 8.71 6.46 -6.92
C LEU A 23 7.20 6.26 -6.80
N LEU A 24 6.69 6.02 -5.58
CA LEU A 24 5.26 5.86 -5.34
C LEU A 24 4.48 7.10 -5.82
N TRP A 25 5.01 8.29 -5.53
CA TRP A 25 4.35 9.56 -5.79
C TRP A 25 4.22 9.89 -7.30
N PRO A 26 5.30 9.82 -8.12
CA PRO A 26 5.22 9.97 -9.56
C PRO A 26 4.29 8.94 -10.22
N VAL A 27 4.34 7.68 -9.78
CA VAL A 27 3.49 6.61 -10.29
C VAL A 27 2.02 6.86 -9.94
N MET A 28 1.73 7.37 -8.74
CA MET A 28 0.38 7.76 -8.34
C MET A 28 -0.13 8.93 -9.19
N HIS A 29 0.73 9.94 -9.41
CA HIS A 29 0.36 11.11 -10.19
C HIS A 29 0.05 10.76 -11.66
N LEU A 30 0.87 9.90 -12.27
CA LEU A 30 0.60 9.36 -13.61
C LEU A 30 -0.67 8.48 -13.63
N GLY A 31 -0.87 7.66 -12.59
CA GLY A 31 -1.99 6.74 -12.54
C GLY A 31 -3.37 7.39 -12.43
N VAL A 32 -3.47 8.52 -11.73
CA VAL A 32 -4.72 9.31 -11.61
C VAL A 32 -5.09 10.01 -12.92
N GLU A 33 -4.14 10.18 -13.84
CA GLU A 33 -4.41 10.72 -15.19
C GLU A 33 -5.16 9.71 -16.08
N TYR A 34 -4.97 8.41 -15.83
CA TYR A 34 -5.59 7.33 -16.62
C TYR A 34 -6.86 6.74 -16.00
N LEU A 35 -7.00 6.78 -14.67
CA LEU A 35 -8.16 6.22 -13.98
C LEU A 35 -8.76 7.22 -12.98
N PRO A 36 -10.09 7.18 -12.77
CA PRO A 36 -10.70 7.90 -11.68
C PRO A 36 -10.00 7.54 -10.36
N PRO A 37 -9.73 8.55 -9.52
CA PRO A 37 -8.85 8.40 -8.37
C PRO A 37 -9.23 7.24 -7.42
N LEU A 38 -10.53 7.00 -7.27
CA LEU A 38 -11.06 5.90 -6.45
C LEU A 38 -10.70 4.52 -7.03
N TRP A 39 -10.83 4.35 -8.34
CA TRP A 39 -10.51 3.10 -9.03
C TRP A 39 -9.01 2.81 -9.03
N PHE A 40 -8.18 3.85 -9.17
CA PHE A 40 -6.73 3.71 -9.05
C PHE A 40 -6.33 3.18 -7.66
N GLY A 41 -6.93 3.74 -6.60
CA GLY A 41 -6.76 3.25 -5.23
C GLY A 41 -7.17 1.78 -5.05
N THR A 42 -8.34 1.40 -5.58
CA THR A 42 -8.84 0.02 -5.54
C THR A 42 -7.90 -0.95 -6.24
N VAL A 43 -7.51 -0.67 -7.49
CA VAL A 43 -6.62 -1.55 -8.28
C VAL A 43 -5.26 -1.68 -7.60
N ARG A 44 -4.71 -0.59 -7.07
CA ARG A 44 -3.43 -0.61 -6.34
C ARG A 44 -3.49 -1.53 -5.13
N VAL A 45 -4.51 -1.39 -4.29
CA VAL A 45 -4.67 -2.21 -3.08
C VAL A 45 -4.95 -3.68 -3.45
N PHE A 46 -5.74 -3.90 -4.51
CA PHE A 46 -6.03 -5.24 -5.01
C PHE A 46 -4.79 -5.96 -5.52
N ILE A 47 -3.95 -5.29 -6.32
CA ILE A 47 -2.67 -5.83 -6.78
C ILE A 47 -1.76 -6.13 -5.59
N GLY A 48 -1.67 -5.21 -4.61
CA GLY A 48 -0.89 -5.43 -3.40
C GLY A 48 -1.35 -6.66 -2.61
N ALA A 49 -2.66 -6.81 -2.43
CA ALA A 49 -3.25 -7.99 -1.80
C ALA A 49 -2.96 -9.27 -2.58
N LEU A 50 -3.08 -9.24 -3.91
CA LEU A 50 -2.82 -10.38 -4.78
C LEU A 50 -1.35 -10.81 -4.72
N VAL A 51 -0.42 -9.86 -4.77
CA VAL A 51 1.03 -10.12 -4.62
C VAL A 51 1.32 -10.74 -3.26
N LEU A 52 0.75 -10.19 -2.17
CA LEU A 52 0.93 -10.75 -0.83
C LEU A 52 0.35 -12.16 -0.72
N MET A 53 -0.85 -12.40 -1.27
CA MET A 53 -1.44 -13.74 -1.31
C MET A 53 -0.57 -14.74 -2.07
N VAL A 54 -0.03 -14.35 -3.24
CA VAL A 54 0.88 -15.20 -4.02
C VAL A 54 2.15 -15.50 -3.24
N VAL A 55 2.75 -14.49 -2.61
CA VAL A 55 3.97 -14.68 -1.80
C VAL A 55 3.70 -15.57 -0.59
N LEU A 56 2.57 -15.42 0.11
CA LEU A 56 2.18 -16.28 1.22
C LEU A 56 1.89 -17.71 0.74
N ALA A 57 1.22 -17.87 -0.39
CA ALA A 57 0.93 -19.18 -0.99
C ALA A 57 2.22 -19.92 -1.36
N LEU A 58 3.18 -19.23 -2.00
CA LEU A 58 4.49 -19.80 -2.33
C LEU A 58 5.31 -20.17 -1.07
N ARG A 59 5.10 -19.46 0.04
CA ARG A 59 5.74 -19.76 1.33
C ARG A 59 5.01 -20.85 2.14
N GLY A 60 3.82 -21.28 1.71
CA GLY A 60 3.00 -22.24 2.47
C GLY A 60 2.39 -21.68 3.77
N GLU A 61 2.52 -20.37 4.01
CA GLU A 61 2.06 -19.68 5.23
C GLU A 61 0.71 -18.98 4.99
N LEU A 62 -0.06 -19.40 3.97
CA LEU A 62 -1.37 -18.86 3.67
C LEU A 62 -2.38 -19.29 4.75
N LYS A 63 -2.34 -18.59 5.89
CA LYS A 63 -3.25 -18.78 7.01
C LYS A 63 -4.51 -17.96 6.77
N LEU A 64 -5.65 -18.64 6.85
CA LEU A 64 -6.94 -17.96 6.89
C LEU A 64 -7.05 -17.18 8.20
N PRO A 65 -7.53 -15.92 8.18
CA PRO A 65 -7.66 -15.12 9.38
C PRO A 65 -8.57 -15.81 10.39
N THR A 66 -8.17 -15.82 11.66
CA THR A 66 -9.02 -16.34 12.74
C THR A 66 -10.22 -15.41 12.89
N LYS A 67 -11.38 -15.91 13.31
CA LYS A 67 -12.60 -15.10 13.44
C LYS A 67 -12.42 -13.84 14.32
N ALA A 68 -11.44 -13.84 15.22
CA ALA A 68 -11.06 -12.69 16.05
C ALA A 68 -10.34 -11.57 15.27
N ASP A 69 -9.67 -11.90 14.16
CA ASP A 69 -8.93 -10.94 13.34
C ASP A 69 -9.83 -10.28 12.28
N ILE A 70 -10.96 -10.92 11.94
CA ILE A 70 -11.93 -10.43 10.95
C ILE A 70 -12.46 -9.01 11.28
N PRO A 71 -12.91 -8.69 12.51
CA PRO A 71 -13.37 -7.34 12.82
C PRO A 71 -12.26 -6.30 12.66
N VAL A 72 -11.01 -6.64 13.01
CA VAL A 72 -9.86 -5.73 12.86
C VAL A 72 -9.55 -5.50 11.38
N ILE A 73 -9.52 -6.57 10.57
CA ILE A 73 -9.30 -6.48 9.13
C ILE A 73 -10.39 -5.63 8.46
N LEU A 74 -11.66 -5.82 8.85
CA LEU A 74 -12.77 -5.01 8.36
C LEU A 74 -12.65 -3.56 8.80
N SER A 75 -12.36 -3.28 10.07
CA SER A 75 -12.20 -1.91 10.56
C SER A 75 -11.03 -1.19 9.91
N VAL A 76 -9.87 -1.83 9.76
CA VAL A 76 -8.70 -1.23 9.11
C VAL A 76 -8.95 -1.07 7.61
N GLY A 77 -9.48 -2.09 6.94
CA GLY A 77 -9.78 -2.04 5.51
C GLY A 77 -10.83 -0.99 5.16
N ILE A 78 -11.94 -0.94 5.90
CA ILE A 78 -13.04 -0.01 5.66
C ILE A 78 -12.71 1.38 6.18
N CYS A 79 -12.31 1.50 7.45
CA CYS A 79 -12.16 2.80 8.11
C CYS A 79 -10.83 3.48 7.76
N MET A 80 -9.73 2.73 7.75
CA MET A 80 -8.39 3.29 7.53
C MET A 80 -7.99 3.35 6.05
N MET A 81 -8.40 2.39 5.22
CA MET A 81 -8.08 2.42 3.78
C MET A 81 -9.25 2.94 2.93
N GLY A 82 -10.44 2.34 3.04
CA GLY A 82 -11.58 2.65 2.19
C GLY A 82 -12.13 4.07 2.39
N LEU A 83 -12.52 4.40 3.61
CA LEU A 83 -13.08 5.70 3.99
C LEU A 83 -12.04 6.81 3.81
N TYR A 84 -10.82 6.62 4.32
CA TYR A 84 -9.74 7.59 4.17
C TYR A 84 -9.42 7.88 2.70
N VAL A 85 -9.20 6.85 1.86
CA VAL A 85 -8.91 7.05 0.43
C VAL A 85 -10.08 7.72 -0.27
N SER A 86 -11.32 7.31 0.03
CA SER A 86 -12.51 7.91 -0.59
C SER A 86 -12.67 9.37 -0.23
N LEU A 87 -12.53 9.73 1.05
CA LEU A 87 -12.61 11.13 1.51
C LEU A 87 -11.48 11.97 0.91
N VAL A 88 -10.25 11.47 0.95
CA VAL A 88 -9.08 12.22 0.46
C VAL A 88 -9.15 12.43 -1.04
N HIS A 89 -9.50 11.40 -1.83
CA HIS A 89 -9.63 11.56 -3.27
C HIS A 89 -10.83 12.42 -3.67
N THR A 90 -11.94 12.34 -2.94
CA THR A 90 -13.06 13.25 -3.14
C THR A 90 -12.63 14.68 -2.81
N ALA A 91 -11.94 14.90 -1.70
CA ALA A 91 -11.42 16.21 -1.32
C ALA A 91 -10.42 16.78 -2.34
N MET A 92 -9.57 15.95 -2.96
CA MET A 92 -8.69 16.38 -4.05
C MET A 92 -9.45 16.87 -5.29
N ALA A 93 -10.68 16.39 -5.54
CA ALA A 93 -11.51 16.89 -6.62
C ALA A 93 -12.08 18.29 -6.33
N PHE A 94 -12.19 18.68 -5.06
CA PHE A 94 -12.73 19.98 -4.63
C PHE A 94 -11.66 21.00 -4.25
N ILE A 95 -10.45 20.55 -3.90
CA ILE A 95 -9.32 21.40 -3.56
C ILE A 95 -8.38 21.42 -4.76
N PRO A 96 -8.20 22.56 -5.45
CA PRO A 96 -7.23 22.66 -6.54
C PRO A 96 -5.85 22.30 -6.00
N ALA A 97 -5.11 21.47 -6.75
CA ALA A 97 -3.72 21.16 -6.47
C ALA A 97 -2.89 22.45 -6.60
N GLY A 98 -2.83 23.25 -5.54
CA GLY A 98 -2.02 24.46 -5.44
C GLY A 98 -2.53 25.65 -6.27
N ARG A 99 -3.43 26.45 -5.68
CA ARG A 99 -3.34 27.92 -5.72
C ARG A 99 -3.35 28.44 -4.30
#